data_AF-A0A7C9JUV4-F1
#
_entry.id   AF-A0A7C9JUV4-F1
#
_cell.length_a   1.000
_cell.length_b   1.000
_cell.length_c   1.000
_cell.angle_alpha   90.00
_cell.angle_beta   90.00
_cell.angle_gamma   90.00
#
_symmetry.space_group_name_H-M   'P 1'
#
loop_
_entity.id
_entity.type
_entity.pdbx_description
1 polymer ?
#
loop_
_entity_poly.entity_id
_entity_poly.type
_entity_poly.pdbx_seq_one_letter_code
_entity_poly.pdbx_strand_id
1 'polypeptide(L)'
;MDIDYEAIEATRASIKERHLNERRPPSSARGLHHFALLSSDVERTIEFYQGLLEFPLTEIFENRDYKGSNHFFFDIGNGNLLAFFDFPGLDLGPYKEVLGGLHHIAISVDPVAWERLRGKLEAAGVPYIMESGASIYFSDPDGARLELLADPLGEMYGSRVL
;
A
#
# COMPACT_ATOMS: atom_id res chain seq x y z
N MET A 1 25.96 -18.45 2.98
CA MET A 1 26.08 -17.77 4.28
C MET A 1 24.89 -18.27 5.07
N ASP A 2 25.10 -19.04 6.12
CA ASP A 2 23.99 -19.60 6.88
C ASP A 2 23.42 -18.53 7.81
N ILE A 3 22.09 -18.45 7.86
CA ILE A 3 21.38 -17.47 8.68
C ILE A 3 21.35 -18.01 10.11
N ASP A 4 21.89 -17.23 11.06
CA ASP A 4 21.83 -17.54 12.48
C ASP A 4 20.48 -17.08 13.06
N TYR A 5 19.50 -17.96 13.02
CA TYR A 5 18.15 -17.67 13.50
C TYR A 5 18.10 -17.46 15.02
N GLU A 6 18.93 -18.16 15.80
CA GLU A 6 18.95 -18.01 17.27
C GLU A 6 19.44 -16.62 17.67
N ALA A 7 20.53 -16.13 17.05
CA ALA A 7 21.03 -14.78 17.28
C ALA A 7 20.01 -13.70 16.87
N ILE A 8 19.27 -13.92 15.78
CA ILE A 8 18.20 -13.02 15.33
C ILE A 8 17.06 -12.97 16.36
N GLU A 9 16.60 -14.12 16.86
CA GLU A 9 15.55 -14.18 17.90
C GLU A 9 16.01 -13.50 19.19
N ALA A 10 17.23 -13.77 19.65
CA ALA A 10 17.80 -13.13 20.84
C ALA A 10 17.87 -11.61 20.67
N THR A 11 18.29 -11.13 19.50
CA THR A 11 18.31 -9.70 19.17
C THR A 11 16.90 -9.12 19.19
N ARG A 12 15.91 -9.80 18.60
CA ARG A 12 14.52 -9.36 18.59
C ARG A 12 13.94 -9.27 20.01
N ALA A 13 14.21 -10.24 20.87
CA ALA A 13 13.80 -10.21 22.27
C ALA A 13 14.41 -9.00 23.01
N SER A 14 15.70 -8.73 22.82
CA SER A 14 16.39 -7.57 23.40
C SER A 14 15.81 -6.23 22.90
N ILE A 15 15.43 -6.12 21.63
CA ILE A 15 14.80 -4.91 21.09
C ILE A 15 13.42 -4.70 21.72
N LYS A 16 12.61 -5.77 21.83
CA LYS A 16 11.30 -5.70 22.48
C LYS A 16 11.41 -5.22 23.92
N GLU A 17 12.30 -5.83 24.71
CA GLU A 17 12.53 -5.42 26.11
C GLU A 17 12.91 -3.95 26.25
N ARG A 18 13.76 -3.44 25.35
CA ARG A 18 14.24 -2.04 25.42
C ARG A 18 13.25 -1.01 24.90
N HIS A 19 12.40 -1.36 23.93
CA HIS A 19 11.68 -0.37 23.13
C HIS A 19 10.16 -0.58 23.05
N LEU A 20 9.65 -1.80 23.22
CA LEU A 20 8.22 -2.06 23.15
C LEU A 20 7.57 -1.77 24.51
N ASN A 21 6.75 -0.73 24.57
CA ASN A 21 6.04 -0.33 25.79
C ASN A 21 4.55 -0.70 25.69
N GLU A 22 4.09 -1.58 26.58
CA GLU A 22 2.67 -1.99 26.67
C GLU A 22 1.74 -0.80 27.00
N ARG A 23 2.24 0.22 27.69
CA ARG A 23 1.54 1.47 28.00
C ARG A 23 2.17 2.63 27.23
N ARG A 24 1.99 2.62 25.91
CA ARG A 24 2.47 3.70 25.04
C ARG A 24 1.76 5.04 25.32
N PRO A 25 2.46 6.18 25.24
CA PRO A 25 1.82 7.49 25.28
C PRO A 25 0.96 7.72 24.02
N PRO A 26 0.06 8.71 24.03
CA PRO A 26 -0.66 9.10 22.81
C PRO A 26 0.33 9.52 21.71
N SER A 27 -0.02 9.20 20.46
CA SER A 27 0.77 9.60 19.30
C SER A 27 0.70 11.11 19.09
N SER A 28 1.81 11.73 18.66
CA SER A 28 1.80 13.09 18.14
C SER A 28 1.30 13.17 16.69
N ALA A 29 1.25 12.03 15.99
CA ALA A 29 0.72 11.94 14.64
C ALA A 29 -0.82 11.81 14.66
N ARG A 30 -1.45 12.29 13.59
CA ARG A 30 -2.91 12.20 13.39
C ARG A 30 -3.32 11.09 12.41
N GLY A 31 -2.34 10.29 11.97
CA GLY A 31 -2.52 9.30 10.89
C GLY A 31 -1.79 9.70 9.62
N LEU A 32 -1.88 8.83 8.61
CA LEU A 32 -1.38 9.12 7.26
C LEU A 32 -2.33 10.11 6.59
N HIS A 33 -1.84 11.24 6.09
CA HIS A 33 -2.70 12.16 5.35
C HIS A 33 -2.94 11.68 3.93
N HIS A 34 -1.86 11.31 3.23
CA HIS A 34 -1.90 10.71 1.90
C HIS A 34 -0.56 10.02 1.63
N PHE A 35 -0.52 9.13 0.65
CA PHE A 35 0.69 8.48 0.17
C PHE A 35 0.81 8.65 -1.34
N ALA A 36 1.96 9.07 -1.87
CA ALA A 36 2.12 9.36 -3.29
C ALA A 36 2.98 8.30 -4.00
N LEU A 37 2.51 7.85 -5.15
CA LEU A 37 3.17 6.94 -6.07
C LEU A 37 3.44 7.62 -7.42
N LEU A 38 4.15 6.92 -8.30
CA LEU A 38 4.40 7.34 -9.66
C LEU A 38 3.55 6.49 -10.60
N SER A 39 3.00 7.12 -11.64
CA SER A 39 2.15 6.51 -12.66
C SER A 39 2.78 6.72 -14.03
N SER A 40 3.03 5.68 -14.80
CA SER A 40 3.50 5.89 -16.19
C SER A 40 2.35 6.18 -17.17
N ASP A 41 1.11 5.88 -16.78
CA ASP A 41 -0.11 6.10 -17.56
C ASP A 41 -1.28 6.42 -16.63
N VAL A 42 -1.80 7.65 -16.73
CA VAL A 42 -2.86 8.17 -15.85
C VAL A 42 -4.17 7.41 -16.03
N GLU A 43 -4.58 7.13 -17.27
CA GLU A 43 -5.85 6.44 -17.52
C GLU A 43 -5.79 4.99 -17.05
N ARG A 44 -4.70 4.29 -17.34
CA ARG A 44 -4.49 2.92 -16.85
C ARG A 44 -4.47 2.84 -15.33
N THR A 45 -3.89 3.85 -14.67
CA THR A 45 -3.91 3.96 -13.21
C THR A 45 -5.33 4.17 -12.68
N ILE A 46 -6.12 5.06 -13.32
CA ILE A 46 -7.53 5.28 -12.95
C ILE A 46 -8.36 4.01 -13.15
N GLU A 47 -8.22 3.32 -14.28
CA GLU A 47 -8.92 2.07 -14.55
C GLU A 47 -8.59 0.99 -13.50
N PHE A 48 -7.34 0.93 -13.06
CA PHE A 48 -6.94 -0.01 -12.02
C PHE A 48 -7.47 0.38 -10.64
N TYR A 49 -7.18 1.57 -10.14
CA TYR A 49 -7.54 1.94 -8.77
C TYR A 49 -9.05 2.22 -8.61
N GLN A 50 -9.67 2.95 -9.54
CA GLN A 50 -11.10 3.22 -9.49
C GLN A 50 -11.94 2.11 -10.12
N GLY A 51 -11.57 1.63 -11.30
CA GLY A 51 -12.38 0.62 -12.00
C GLY A 51 -12.28 -0.76 -11.36
N LEU A 52 -11.06 -1.26 -11.17
CA LEU A 52 -10.82 -2.60 -10.64
C LEU A 52 -10.91 -2.65 -9.12
N LEU A 53 -10.19 -1.77 -8.41
CA LEU A 53 -10.15 -1.76 -6.95
C LEU A 53 -11.28 -0.98 -6.27
N GLU A 54 -12.04 -0.19 -7.04
CA GLU A 54 -13.19 0.60 -6.54
C GLU A 54 -12.82 1.71 -5.55
N PHE A 55 -11.59 2.20 -5.61
CA PHE A 55 -11.14 3.39 -4.88
C PHE A 55 -11.45 4.63 -5.72
N PRO A 56 -12.46 5.45 -5.34
CA PRO A 56 -12.93 6.54 -6.20
C PRO A 56 -11.84 7.60 -6.42
N LEU A 57 -11.70 8.08 -7.66
CA LEU A 57 -10.88 9.25 -7.95
C LEU A 57 -11.56 10.48 -7.34
N THR A 58 -10.86 11.22 -6.48
CA THR A 58 -11.40 12.39 -5.80
C THR A 58 -11.02 13.69 -6.49
N GLU A 59 -9.82 13.76 -7.06
CA GLU A 59 -9.31 14.97 -7.70
C GLU A 59 -8.21 14.65 -8.71
N ILE A 60 -8.08 15.50 -9.73
CA ILE A 60 -6.96 15.52 -10.69
C ILE A 60 -6.71 16.96 -11.10
N PHE A 61 -5.46 17.41 -10.99
CA PHE A 61 -5.05 18.76 -11.37
C PHE A 61 -3.59 18.80 -11.82
N GLU A 62 -3.16 19.90 -12.44
CA GLU A 62 -1.77 20.07 -12.84
C GLU A 62 -0.84 20.13 -11.62
N ASN A 63 0.19 19.28 -11.62
CA ASN A 63 1.25 19.28 -10.64
C ASN A 63 1.90 20.67 -10.56
N ARG A 64 1.94 21.22 -9.35
CA ARG A 64 2.45 22.57 -9.07
C ARG A 64 3.96 22.69 -9.34
N ASP A 65 4.68 21.58 -9.22
CA ASP A 65 6.14 21.54 -9.28
C ASP A 65 6.67 21.10 -10.65
N TYR A 66 5.81 20.56 -11.52
CA TYR A 66 6.21 20.07 -12.85
C TYR A 66 5.12 20.32 -13.89
N LYS A 67 5.33 21.33 -14.75
CA LYS A 67 4.38 21.74 -15.79
C LYS A 67 4.03 20.57 -16.70
N GLY A 68 2.73 20.37 -16.93
CA GLY A 68 2.20 19.28 -17.75
C GLY A 68 2.12 17.92 -17.04
N SER A 69 2.66 17.77 -15.82
CA SER A 69 2.40 16.58 -15.01
C SER A 69 1.05 16.71 -14.29
N ASN A 70 0.35 15.59 -14.12
CA ASN A 70 -0.84 15.47 -13.30
C ASN A 70 -0.46 15.15 -11.85
N HIS A 71 -1.29 15.62 -10.91
CA HIS A 71 -1.35 15.17 -9.54
C HIS A 71 -2.80 14.78 -9.25
N PHE A 72 -3.02 13.51 -8.89
CA PHE A 72 -4.37 12.96 -8.78
C PHE A 72 -4.48 11.98 -7.61
N PHE A 73 -5.69 11.82 -7.08
CA PHE A 73 -5.95 11.21 -5.76
C PHE A 73 -7.11 10.24 -5.80
N PHE A 74 -6.99 9.13 -5.08
CA PHE A 74 -8.05 8.17 -4.82
C PHE A 74 -8.39 8.11 -3.32
N ASP A 75 -9.68 7.99 -2.99
CA ASP A 75 -10.14 7.72 -1.62
C ASP A 75 -9.94 6.25 -1.27
N ILE A 76 -9.14 5.97 -0.24
CA ILE A 76 -8.88 4.62 0.28
C ILE A 76 -9.53 4.40 1.65
N GLY A 77 -10.48 5.25 2.02
CA GLY A 77 -11.20 5.18 3.28
C GLY A 77 -10.48 5.89 4.43
N ASN A 78 -11.18 6.02 5.57
CA ASN A 78 -10.66 6.62 6.79
C ASN A 78 -10.09 8.06 6.62
N GLY A 79 -10.56 8.78 5.60
CA GLY A 79 -10.05 10.11 5.25
C GLY A 79 -8.61 10.10 4.74
N ASN A 80 -8.13 8.97 4.22
CA ASN A 80 -6.79 8.79 3.69
C ASN A 80 -6.85 8.74 2.16
N LEU A 81 -5.83 9.30 1.51
CA LEU A 81 -5.76 9.35 0.05
C LEU A 81 -4.53 8.60 -0.48
N LEU A 82 -4.69 7.92 -1.60
CA LEU A 82 -3.59 7.45 -2.42
C LEU A 82 -3.42 8.39 -3.61
N ALA A 83 -2.26 9.01 -3.73
CA ALA A 83 -1.95 10.03 -4.71
C ALA A 83 -0.97 9.53 -5.77
N PHE A 84 -0.96 10.17 -6.94
CA PHE A 84 -0.08 9.82 -8.05
C PHE A 84 0.44 11.04 -8.79
N PHE A 85 1.66 10.92 -9.31
CA PHE A 85 2.27 11.83 -10.29
C PHE A 85 2.69 11.06 -11.54
N ASP A 86 2.60 11.68 -12.71
CA ASP A 86 2.94 11.04 -14.00
C ASP A 86 4.22 11.56 -14.69
N PHE A 87 4.79 12.67 -14.22
CA PHE A 87 6.04 13.28 -14.68
C PHE A 87 6.42 13.02 -16.16
N PRO A 88 5.63 13.51 -17.13
CA PRO A 88 5.85 13.22 -18.54
C PRO A 88 7.24 13.67 -18.99
N GLY A 89 7.91 12.79 -19.73
CA GLY A 89 9.27 12.99 -20.22
C GLY A 89 10.38 12.58 -19.24
N LEU A 90 10.06 12.22 -17.99
CA LEU A 90 11.02 11.54 -17.13
C LEU A 90 10.98 10.03 -17.44
N ASP A 91 12.08 9.50 -17.96
CA ASP A 91 12.26 8.06 -18.20
C ASP A 91 12.56 7.35 -16.87
N LEU A 92 11.52 7.17 -16.05
CA LEU A 92 11.62 6.67 -14.68
C LEU A 92 12.01 5.18 -14.60
N GLY A 93 11.93 4.45 -15.71
CA GLY A 93 12.16 3.01 -15.77
C GLY A 93 11.16 2.19 -14.94
N PRO A 94 11.33 0.86 -14.88
CA PRO A 94 10.45 0.00 -14.10
C PRO A 94 10.70 0.15 -12.60
N TYR A 95 9.66 -0.13 -11.80
CA TYR A 95 9.76 -0.21 -10.34
C TYR A 95 10.87 -1.18 -9.89
N LYS A 96 11.53 -0.82 -8.78
CA LYS A 96 12.55 -1.64 -8.11
C LYS A 96 12.32 -1.64 -6.61
N GLU A 97 12.20 -2.83 -6.04
CA GLU A 97 12.15 -3.03 -4.60
C GLU A 97 13.56 -2.96 -4.02
N VAL A 98 13.92 -1.78 -3.50
CA VAL A 98 15.27 -1.47 -3.01
C VAL A 98 15.20 -0.70 -1.69
N LEU A 99 16.29 -0.69 -0.93
CA LEU A 99 16.40 0.13 0.28
C LEU A 99 16.13 1.61 -0.05
N GLY A 100 15.25 2.23 0.73
CA GLY A 100 14.78 3.61 0.51
C GLY A 100 13.60 3.73 -0.45
N GLY A 101 13.20 2.65 -1.13
CA GLY A 101 11.99 2.56 -1.93
C GLY A 101 10.78 2.03 -1.13
N LEU A 102 9.63 1.97 -1.81
CA LEU A 102 8.43 1.31 -1.28
C LEU A 102 8.71 -0.20 -1.11
N HIS A 103 8.15 -0.82 -0.08
CA HIS A 103 8.08 -2.28 0.04
C HIS A 103 6.70 -2.79 -0.36
N HIS A 104 5.62 -2.27 0.25
CA HIS A 104 4.23 -2.38 -0.19
C HIS A 104 3.33 -1.37 0.53
N ILE A 105 2.10 -1.23 0.06
CA ILE A 105 1.00 -0.51 0.76
C ILE A 105 -0.09 -1.52 1.11
N ALA A 106 -0.38 -1.68 2.41
CA ALA A 106 -1.49 -2.49 2.89
C ALA A 106 -2.73 -1.62 3.09
N ILE A 107 -3.84 -2.00 2.47
CA ILE A 107 -5.10 -1.28 2.50
C ILE A 107 -6.15 -2.22 3.10
N SER A 108 -6.69 -1.81 4.25
CA SER A 108 -7.79 -2.53 4.91
C SER A 108 -9.07 -2.35 4.10
N VAL A 109 -9.75 -3.45 3.82
CA VAL A 109 -11.05 -3.49 3.15
C VAL A 109 -12.00 -4.38 3.93
N ASP A 110 -13.31 -4.10 3.88
CA ASP A 110 -14.31 -4.97 4.49
C ASP A 110 -14.20 -6.41 3.94
N PRO A 111 -14.39 -7.46 4.76
CA PRO A 111 -14.28 -8.84 4.29
C PRO A 111 -15.14 -9.19 3.07
N VAL A 112 -16.35 -8.62 2.96
CA VAL A 112 -17.21 -8.83 1.78
C VAL A 112 -16.64 -8.13 0.56
N ALA A 113 -16.09 -6.92 0.74
CA ALA A 113 -15.38 -6.23 -0.33
C ALA A 113 -14.09 -6.97 -0.74
N TRP A 114 -13.35 -7.54 0.22
CA TRP A 114 -12.15 -8.31 -0.03
C TRP A 114 -12.40 -9.48 -0.99
N GLU A 115 -13.40 -10.32 -0.69
CA GLU A 115 -13.75 -11.47 -1.55
C GLU A 115 -14.16 -11.02 -2.96
N ARG A 116 -14.92 -9.94 -3.05
CA ARG A 116 -15.35 -9.36 -4.33
C ARG A 116 -14.15 -8.82 -5.13
N LEU A 117 -13.27 -8.05 -4.49
CA LEU A 117 -12.09 -7.46 -5.13
C LEU A 117 -11.08 -8.53 -5.55
N ARG A 118 -10.88 -9.56 -4.73
CA ARG A 118 -10.13 -10.77 -5.09
C ARG A 118 -10.65 -11.38 -6.38
N GLY A 119 -11.96 -11.65 -6.47
CA GLY A 119 -12.58 -12.18 -7.69
C GLY A 119 -12.42 -11.27 -8.91
N LYS A 120 -12.50 -9.95 -8.73
CA LYS A 120 -12.24 -8.97 -9.81
C LYS A 120 -10.79 -9.03 -10.29
N LEU A 121 -9.82 -9.10 -9.38
CA LEU A 121 -8.39 -9.24 -9.70
C LEU A 121 -8.13 -10.53 -10.49
N GLU A 122 -8.74 -11.65 -10.08
CA GLU A 122 -8.65 -12.93 -10.79
C GLU A 122 -9.23 -12.82 -12.22
N ALA A 123 -10.43 -12.25 -12.35
CA ALA A 123 -11.09 -12.07 -13.64
C ALA A 123 -10.33 -11.13 -14.59
N ALA A 124 -9.62 -10.14 -14.04
CA ALA A 124 -8.75 -9.23 -14.79
C ALA A 124 -7.38 -9.84 -15.12
N GLY A 125 -7.07 -11.04 -14.62
CA GLY A 125 -5.79 -11.72 -14.84
C GLY A 125 -4.61 -11.08 -14.12
N VAL A 126 -4.85 -10.37 -13.01
CA VAL A 126 -3.79 -9.76 -12.20
C VAL A 126 -3.09 -10.87 -11.39
N PRO A 127 -1.78 -11.10 -11.57
CA PRO A 127 -1.07 -12.17 -10.88
C PRO A 127 -0.90 -11.87 -9.40
N TYR A 128 -1.10 -12.88 -8.57
CA TYR A 128 -0.88 -12.78 -7.12
C TYR A 128 0.57 -13.12 -6.80
N ILE A 129 1.17 -12.33 -5.92
CA ILE A 129 2.49 -12.60 -5.34
C ILE A 129 2.34 -13.60 -4.20
N MET A 130 1.33 -13.40 -3.35
CA MET A 130 1.01 -14.23 -2.20
C MET A 130 -0.46 -14.04 -1.82
N GLU A 131 -1.11 -15.10 -1.33
CA GLU A 131 -2.44 -15.06 -0.75
C GLU A 131 -2.44 -15.89 0.54
N SER A 132 -3.01 -15.34 1.62
CA SER A 132 -3.12 -16.04 2.91
C SER A 132 -4.35 -15.58 3.66
N GLY A 133 -5.39 -16.41 3.69
CA GLY A 133 -6.60 -16.19 4.49
C GLY A 133 -7.26 -14.83 4.20
N ALA A 134 -6.94 -13.83 5.02
CA ALA A 134 -7.45 -12.47 4.95
C ALA A 134 -6.59 -11.50 4.11
N SER A 135 -5.48 -11.93 3.51
CA SER A 135 -4.50 -11.05 2.84
C SER A 135 -4.19 -11.51 1.43
N ILE A 136 -4.08 -10.56 0.51
CA ILE A 136 -3.65 -10.80 -0.87
C ILE A 136 -2.67 -9.72 -1.34
N TYR A 137 -1.51 -10.15 -1.83
CA TYR A 137 -0.46 -9.30 -2.39
C TYR A 137 -0.44 -9.39 -3.90
N PHE A 138 -0.37 -8.24 -4.55
CA PHE A 138 -0.26 -8.10 -6.01
C PHE A 138 0.46 -6.80 -6.36
N SER A 139 0.76 -6.61 -7.64
CA SER A 139 1.32 -5.36 -8.14
C SER A 139 0.28 -4.57 -8.92
N ASP A 140 0.35 -3.25 -8.80
CA ASP A 140 -0.35 -2.33 -9.69
C ASP A 140 0.30 -2.30 -11.10
N PRO A 141 -0.27 -1.55 -12.06
CA PRO A 141 0.25 -1.51 -13.44
C PRO A 141 1.69 -1.01 -13.58
N ASP A 142 2.21 -0.28 -12.59
CA ASP A 142 3.57 0.28 -12.57
C ASP A 142 4.51 -0.51 -11.63
N GLY A 143 4.02 -1.61 -11.05
CA GLY A 143 4.80 -2.55 -10.25
C GLY A 143 4.77 -2.28 -8.75
N ALA A 144 4.12 -1.21 -8.28
CA ALA A 144 4.00 -0.94 -6.86
C ALA A 144 3.24 -2.08 -6.17
N ARG A 145 3.84 -2.66 -5.12
CA ARG A 145 3.24 -3.77 -4.39
C ARG A 145 2.11 -3.26 -3.51
N LEU A 146 0.93 -3.83 -3.67
CA LEU A 146 -0.25 -3.60 -2.85
C LEU A 146 -0.59 -4.86 -2.07
N GLU A 147 -1.21 -4.65 -0.92
CA GLU A 147 -1.88 -5.68 -0.12
C GLU A 147 -3.32 -5.23 0.14
N LEU A 148 -4.30 -6.08 -0.20
CA LEU A 148 -5.65 -5.95 0.35
C LEU A 148 -5.78 -6.87 1.55
N LEU A 149 -6.12 -6.29 2.69
CA LEU A 149 -6.22 -6.99 3.96
C LEU A 149 -7.66 -6.88 4.50
N ALA A 150 -8.29 -8.01 4.79
CA ALA A 150 -9.65 -8.06 5.33
C ALA A 150 -9.71 -7.77 6.84
N ASP A 151 -8.57 -7.69 7.52
CA ASP A 151 -8.52 -7.30 8.93
C ASP A 151 -8.86 -5.81 9.10
N PRO A 152 -9.58 -5.44 10.19
CA PRO A 152 -9.82 -4.05 10.53
C PRO A 152 -8.53 -3.26 10.78
N LEU A 153 -8.61 -1.93 10.62
CA LEU A 153 -7.52 -1.04 10.99
C LEU A 153 -7.08 -1.26 12.45
N GLY A 154 -5.78 -1.47 12.66
CA GLY A 154 -5.21 -1.71 13.99
C GLY A 154 -5.24 -3.16 14.45
N GLU A 155 -5.68 -4.08 13.59
CA GLU A 155 -5.58 -5.52 13.80
C GLU A 155 -4.72 -6.15 12.69
N MET A 156 -4.01 -7.23 13.03
CA MET A 156 -3.18 -7.99 12.08
C MET A 156 -3.21 -9.46 12.45
N TYR A 157 -3.69 -10.30 11.54
CA TYR A 157 -3.87 -11.75 11.70
C TYR A 157 -4.61 -12.12 12.98
N GLY A 158 -5.71 -11.40 13.27
CA GLY A 158 -6.52 -11.57 14.48
C GLY A 158 -5.88 -11.08 15.78
N SER A 159 -4.72 -10.42 15.72
CA SER A 159 -4.08 -9.79 16.87
C SER A 159 -4.23 -8.28 16.83
N ARG A 160 -4.66 -7.69 17.95
CA ARG A 160 -4.74 -6.23 18.08
C ARG A 160 -3.35 -5.62 18.20
N VAL A 161 -3.02 -4.70 17.29
CA VAL A 161 -1.73 -4.00 17.24
C VAL A 161 -1.83 -2.49 17.56
N LEU A 162 -3.05 -1.94 17.70
CA LEU A 162 -3.28 -0.56 18.14
C LEU A 162 -4.26 -0.40 19.31
#